data_AF-A0A5K1BLG0-F1
#
_entry.id   AF-A0A5K1BLG0-F1
#
_cell.length_a   1.000
_cell.length_b   1.000
_cell.length_c   1.000
_cell.angle_alpha   90.00
_cell.angle_beta   90.00
_cell.angle_gamma   90.00
#
_symmetry.space_group_name_H-M   'P 1'
#
loop_
_entity.id
_entity.type
_entity.pdbx_description
1 polymer ?
#
loop_
_entity_poly.entity_id
_entity_poly.type
_entity_poly.pdbx_seq_one_letter_code
_entity_poly.pdbx_strand_id
1 'polypeptide(L)' 'LRWTNYLRPDIKRGQLSYEEETTIIRLHAVLGNKYVLC' A
#
# COMPACT_ATOMS: atom_id res chain seq x y z
N LEU A 1 3.91 -12.47 -11.07
CA LEU A 1 2.55 -12.98 -11.43
C LEU A 1 1.51 -12.14 -10.68
N ARG A 2 0.85 -11.23 -11.39
CA ARG A 2 -0.03 -10.18 -10.81
C ARG A 2 -1.37 -10.76 -10.29
N TRP A 3 -1.79 -11.92 -10.80
CA TRP A 3 -3.09 -12.55 -10.54
C TRP A 3 -3.26 -13.08 -9.11
N THR A 4 -2.19 -13.53 -8.45
CA THR A 4 -2.25 -14.06 -7.08
C THR A 4 -2.54 -12.97 -6.04
N ASN A 5 -2.18 -11.70 -6.32
CA ASN A 5 -2.55 -10.57 -5.47
C ASN A 5 -4.05 -10.27 -5.51
N TYR A 6 -4.75 -10.59 -6.60
CA TYR A 6 -6.19 -10.34 -6.70
C TYR A 6 -7.04 -11.42 -6.00
N LEU A 7 -6.44 -12.47 -5.45
CA LEU A 7 -7.18 -13.54 -4.77
C LEU A 7 -7.01 -13.54 -3.25
N ARG A 8 -6.18 -12.66 -2.67
CA ARG A 8 -6.07 -12.57 -1.20
C ARG A 8 -7.25 -11.79 -0.61
N PRO A 9 -8.10 -12.43 0.21
CA PRO A 9 -9.21 -11.75 0.89
C PRO A 9 -8.70 -10.77 1.98
N ASP A 10 -7.45 -10.93 2.43
CA ASP A 10 -6.82 -10.08 3.45
C ASP A 10 -6.36 -8.70 2.92
N ILE A 11 -6.47 -8.47 1.62
CA ILE A 11 -6.15 -7.16 1.03
C ILE A 11 -7.41 -6.30 1.12
N LYS A 12 -7.36 -5.26 1.96
CA LYS A 12 -8.40 -4.24 2.01
C LYS A 12 -8.52 -3.57 0.64
N ARG A 13 -9.71 -3.68 0.02
CA ARG A 13 -10.08 -3.05 -1.25
C ARG A 13 -10.94 -1.79 -1.10
N GLY A 14 -11.25 -1.44 0.15
CA GLY A 14 -11.99 -0.22 0.47
C GLY A 14 -11.13 1.03 0.38
N GLN A 15 -11.75 2.19 0.51
CA GLN A 15 -11.04 3.45 0.68
C GLN A 15 -10.17 3.36 1.94
N LEU A 16 -8.93 3.82 1.83
CA LEU A 16 -8.04 3.94 2.98
C LEU A 16 -8.60 5.02 3.91
N SER A 17 -8.46 4.79 5.22
CA SER A 17 -8.74 5.86 6.19
C SER A 17 -7.67 6.94 6.09
N TYR A 18 -8.03 8.18 6.44
CA TYR A 18 -7.09 9.31 6.52
C TYR A 18 -5.86 9.01 7.38
N GLU A 19 -6.05 8.24 8.46
CA GLU A 19 -4.97 7.78 9.34
C GLU A 19 -4.04 6.78 8.66
N GLU A 20 -4.58 5.89 7.81
CA GLU A 20 -3.80 4.94 7.02
C GLU A 20 -2.99 5.69 5.96
N GLU A 21 -3.59 6.68 5.28
CA GLU A 21 -2.89 7.53 4.30
C GLU A 21 -1.74 8.32 4.91
N THR A 22 -1.96 8.99 6.04
CA THR A 22 -0.91 9.75 6.74
C THR A 22 0.23 8.84 7.21
N THR A 23 -0.09 7.62 7.63
CA THR A 23 0.91 6.61 8.00
C THR A 23 1.70 6.15 6.78
N ILE A 24 1.04 5.88 5.65
CA ILE A 24 1.70 5.54 4.38
C ILE A 24 2.64 6.66 3.94
N ILE A 25 2.21 7.92 4.00
CA ILE A 25 3.03 9.08 3.63
C ILE A 25 4.26 9.19 4.53
N ARG A 26 4.08 9.05 5.85
CA ARG A 26 5.20 9.06 6.82
C ARG A 26 6.18 7.93 6.58
N LEU A 27 5.67 6.72 6.38
CA LEU A 27 6.48 5.55 6.08
C LEU A 27 7.20 5.71 4.74
N HIS A 28 6.56 6.29 3.74
CA HIS A 28 7.16 6.56 2.43
C HIS A 28 8.33 7.55 2.55
N ALA A 29 8.15 8.62 3.34
CA ALA A 29 9.20 9.60 3.63
C ALA A 29 10.39 8.99 4.38
N VAL A 30 10.13 8.07 5.32
CA VAL A 30 11.17 7.41 6.13
C VAL A 30 11.90 6.30 5.36
N LEU A 31 11.17 5.49 4.59
CA LEU A 31 11.72 4.30 3.93
C LEU A 31 12.33 4.57 2.56
N GLY A 32 12.02 5.71 1.93
CA GLY A 32 12.59 6.16 0.66
C GLY A 32 12.38 5.18 -0.48
N ASN A 33 11.42 5.46 -1.36
CA ASN A 33 11.16 4.80 -2.64
C ASN A 33 11.67 3.34 -2.80
N LYS A 34 10.99 2.40 -2.11
CA LYS A 34 11.08 0.95 -2.42
C LYS A 34 9.86 0.43 -3.19
N TYR A 35 8.82 1.27 -3.35
CA TYR A 35 7.52 0.87 -3.89
C TYR A 35 7.17 1.52 -5.23
N VAL A 36 7.98 2.46 -5.73
CA VAL A 36 7.79 3.06 -7.04
C VAL A 36 9.09 2.96 -7.83
N LEU A 37 9.27 1.81 -8.47
CA LEU A 37 10.04 1.66 -9.71
C LEU A 37 9.59 0.33 -10.35
N CYS A 38 8.80 0.49 -11.43
CA CYS A 38 8.19 -0.50 -12.34
C CYS A 38 6.76 -0.97 -12.03
#